data_AF-A0A848ASD1-F1
#
_entry.id   AF-A0A848ASD1-F1
#
_cell.length_a   1.000
_cell.length_b   1.000
_cell.length_c   1.000
_cell.angle_alpha   90.00
_cell.angle_beta   90.00
_cell.angle_gamma   90.00
#
_symmetry.space_group_name_H-M   'P 1'
#
loop_
_entity.id
_entity.type
_entity.pdbx_description
1 polymer ?
#
loop_
_entity_poly.entity_id
_entity_poly.type
_entity_poly.pdbx_seq_one_letter_code
_entity_poly.pdbx_strand_id
1 'polypeptide(L)'
;MNKAEKARNLRYRRPALAMMRRDSIVDEIMEISEDCESLEYAVDDDEKLLDAFDGDSDEAFEFKMRFSDLAYRCERLQEALYENEVNEHFDDFFVGLLGRGYEIVGYDQFQEDYFHLTMYESQFANEICKKRLMSMTKEQLIAVAGQCIGSMMSFWDIRHSYDCLKSTLDILRDERAEVMKNVKGISEAYDEVQENPYNREAGNLYRSLLERLPDVAWVQ
;
A
#
# COMPACT_ATOMS: atom_id res chain seq x y z
N MET A 1 -34.01 -28.25 1.12
CA MET A 1 -32.88 -27.34 0.86
C MET A 1 -32.45 -26.73 2.19
N ASN A 2 -31.23 -27.00 2.64
CA ASN A 2 -30.70 -26.49 3.92
C ASN A 2 -30.34 -24.98 3.79
N LYS A 3 -30.19 -24.25 4.91
CA LYS A 3 -29.81 -22.84 4.94
C LYS A 3 -28.51 -22.56 4.16
N ALA A 4 -27.51 -23.46 4.28
CA ALA A 4 -26.25 -23.36 3.55
C ALA A 4 -26.41 -23.48 2.03
N GLU A 5 -27.24 -24.42 1.54
CA GLU A 5 -27.53 -24.55 0.10
C GLU A 5 -28.28 -23.33 -0.43
N LYS A 6 -29.17 -22.76 0.39
CA LYS A 6 -29.88 -21.51 0.05
C LYS A 6 -28.92 -20.34 -0.07
N ALA A 7 -27.98 -20.19 0.86
CA ALA A 7 -26.98 -19.12 0.83
C ALA A 7 -26.07 -19.26 -0.41
N ARG A 8 -25.59 -20.48 -0.70
CA ARG A 8 -24.82 -20.77 -1.91
C ARG A 8 -25.54 -20.38 -3.19
N ASN A 9 -26.82 -20.72 -3.31
CA ASN A 9 -27.64 -20.40 -4.48
C ASN A 9 -27.99 -18.90 -4.59
N LEU A 10 -27.59 -18.06 -3.64
CA LEU A 10 -27.89 -16.61 -3.63
C LEU A 10 -26.63 -15.74 -3.71
N ARG A 11 -25.43 -16.33 -3.85
CA ARG A 11 -24.13 -15.62 -3.88
C ARG A 11 -24.08 -14.49 -4.91
N TYR A 12 -24.67 -14.72 -6.08
CA TYR A 12 -24.75 -13.72 -7.16
C TYR A 12 -25.54 -12.45 -6.79
N ARG A 13 -26.31 -12.43 -5.69
CA ARG A 13 -27.13 -11.27 -5.29
C ARG A 13 -26.34 -10.18 -4.59
N ARG A 14 -25.18 -10.52 -4.04
CA ARG A 14 -24.18 -9.60 -3.50
C ARG A 14 -22.85 -9.89 -4.20
N PRO A 15 -22.76 -9.55 -5.49
CA PRO A 15 -21.55 -9.77 -6.25
C PRO A 15 -20.56 -8.63 -6.02
N ALA A 16 -19.28 -8.87 -6.27
CA ALA A 16 -18.25 -7.85 -6.32
C ALA A 16 -17.19 -8.24 -7.36
N LEU A 17 -16.46 -7.26 -7.90
CA LEU A 17 -15.33 -7.55 -8.77
C LEU A 17 -14.14 -8.01 -7.93
N ALA A 18 -13.57 -9.19 -8.22
CA ALA A 18 -12.53 -9.80 -7.40
C ALA A 18 -11.35 -8.84 -7.09
N MET A 19 -10.95 -8.00 -8.06
CA MET A 19 -9.80 -7.11 -7.94
C MET A 19 -10.05 -5.81 -7.16
N MET A 20 -11.31 -5.39 -7.01
CA MET A 20 -11.67 -4.05 -6.52
C MET A 20 -12.93 -4.10 -5.66
N ARG A 21 -13.07 -5.14 -4.85
CA ARG A 21 -14.18 -5.26 -3.90
C ARG A 21 -14.02 -4.19 -2.85
N ARG A 22 -15.11 -3.56 -2.43
CA ARG A 22 -15.07 -2.56 -1.36
C ARG A 22 -14.35 -3.08 -0.12
N ASP A 23 -14.70 -4.28 0.35
CA ASP A 23 -14.10 -4.84 1.57
C ASP A 23 -12.59 -5.01 1.44
N SER A 24 -12.11 -5.50 0.29
CA SER A 24 -10.67 -5.63 0.04
C SER A 24 -9.96 -4.28 -0.06
N ILE A 25 -10.64 -3.23 -0.54
CA ILE A 25 -10.10 -1.86 -0.53
C ILE A 25 -9.98 -1.37 0.92
N VAL A 26 -11.01 -1.59 1.75
CA VAL A 26 -11.01 -1.20 3.16
C VAL A 26 -9.90 -1.93 3.93
N ASP A 27 -9.74 -3.23 3.72
CA ASP A 27 -8.67 -4.01 4.33
C ASP A 27 -7.30 -3.43 3.95
N GLU A 28 -7.08 -3.17 2.65
CA GLU A 28 -5.78 -2.66 2.16
C GLU A 28 -5.46 -1.25 2.68
N ILE A 29 -6.43 -0.33 2.73
CA ILE A 29 -6.16 1.02 3.26
C ILE A 29 -5.96 1.01 4.78
N MET A 30 -6.56 0.07 5.50
CA MET A 30 -6.29 -0.13 6.93
C MET A 30 -4.85 -0.64 7.14
N GLU A 31 -4.42 -1.63 6.37
CA GLU A 31 -3.03 -2.11 6.39
C GLU A 31 -2.04 -0.98 6.08
N ILE A 32 -2.31 -0.16 5.05
CA ILE A 32 -1.48 0.99 4.71
C ILE A 32 -1.44 2.01 5.86
N SER A 33 -2.58 2.31 6.49
CA SER A 33 -2.65 3.26 7.61
C SER A 33 -1.84 2.75 8.81
N GLU A 34 -2.02 1.49 9.19
CA GLU A 34 -1.28 0.85 10.29
C GLU A 34 0.24 0.82 10.02
N ASP A 35 0.64 0.56 8.77
CA ASP A 35 2.03 0.62 8.34
C ASP A 35 2.58 2.05 8.44
N CYS A 36 1.82 3.06 8.01
CA CYS A 36 2.24 4.46 8.09
C CYS A 36 2.42 4.91 9.54
N GLU A 37 1.48 4.57 10.43
CA GLU A 37 1.58 4.86 11.87
C GLU A 37 2.78 4.13 12.50
N SER A 38 2.98 2.86 12.16
CA SER A 38 4.12 2.08 12.66
C SER A 38 5.46 2.66 12.19
N LEU A 39 5.53 3.11 10.94
CA LEU A 39 6.72 3.76 10.40
C LEU A 39 6.96 5.12 11.04
N GLU A 40 5.92 5.90 11.34
CA GLU A 40 6.03 7.15 12.08
C GLU A 40 6.73 6.93 13.44
N TYR A 41 6.37 5.87 14.16
CA TYR A 41 7.01 5.48 15.42
C TYR A 41 8.41 4.86 15.26
N ALA A 42 8.66 4.12 14.18
CA ALA A 42 9.99 3.54 13.92
C ALA A 42 11.02 4.59 13.50
N VAL A 43 10.55 5.73 12.99
CA VAL A 43 11.34 6.87 12.53
C VAL A 43 11.61 7.88 13.65
N ASP A 44 11.01 7.73 14.83
CA ASP A 44 11.26 8.54 16.04
C ASP A 44 12.69 8.41 16.62
N ASP A 45 13.54 7.57 16.03
CA ASP A 45 15.00 7.63 16.19
C ASP A 45 15.54 8.75 15.29
N ASP A 46 15.13 10.00 15.58
CA ASP A 46 15.28 11.22 14.75
C ASP A 46 16.68 11.38 14.18
N GLU A 47 17.72 11.00 14.92
CA GLU A 47 19.12 11.11 14.49
C GLU A 47 19.41 10.32 13.20
N LYS A 48 18.83 9.13 13.05
CA LYS A 48 19.11 8.26 11.89
C LYS A 48 18.39 8.70 10.63
N LEU A 49 17.18 9.25 10.77
CA LEU A 49 16.48 9.82 9.64
C LEU A 49 17.15 11.14 9.23
N LEU A 50 17.50 11.98 10.20
CA LEU A 50 18.19 13.25 9.96
C LEU A 50 19.54 13.03 9.25
N ASP A 51 20.32 12.02 9.67
CA ASP A 51 21.55 11.63 8.98
C ASP A 51 21.31 11.21 7.52
N ALA A 52 20.15 10.59 7.22
CA ALA A 52 19.81 10.16 5.87
C ALA A 52 19.46 11.35 4.95
N PHE A 53 19.13 12.50 5.54
CA PHE A 53 18.89 13.76 4.84
C PHE A 53 20.05 14.75 5.05
N ASP A 54 21.28 14.27 5.25
CA ASP A 54 22.49 15.10 5.43
C ASP A 54 22.36 16.16 6.55
N GLY A 55 21.54 15.90 7.56
CA GLY A 55 21.28 16.82 8.66
C GLY A 55 20.16 17.84 8.39
N ASP A 56 19.46 17.76 7.25
CA ASP A 56 18.32 18.63 6.94
C ASP A 56 17.07 18.20 7.73
N SER A 57 16.82 18.92 8.82
CA SER A 57 15.68 18.68 9.69
C SER A 57 14.34 18.96 9.01
N ASP A 58 14.30 19.91 8.08
CA ASP A 58 13.05 20.30 7.42
C ASP A 58 12.63 19.20 6.43
N GLU A 59 13.56 18.68 5.64
CA GLU A 59 13.28 17.59 4.70
C GLU A 59 12.91 16.28 5.42
N ALA A 60 13.62 15.94 6.49
CA ALA A 60 13.30 14.78 7.34
C ALA A 60 11.89 14.91 7.96
N PHE A 61 11.54 16.11 8.47
CA PHE A 61 10.22 16.38 9.02
C PHE A 61 9.12 16.30 7.95
N GLU A 62 9.34 16.91 6.78
CA GLU A 62 8.40 16.83 5.65
C GLU A 62 8.16 15.38 5.23
N PHE A 63 9.22 14.56 5.17
CA PHE A 63 9.10 13.15 4.83
C PHE A 63 8.23 12.39 5.84
N LYS A 64 8.41 12.63 7.14
CA LYS A 64 7.56 12.06 8.21
C LYS A 64 6.11 12.51 8.05
N MET A 65 5.88 13.79 7.78
CA MET A 65 4.52 14.34 7.62
C MET A 65 3.76 13.75 6.43
N ARG A 66 4.45 13.26 5.41
CA ARG A 66 3.79 12.54 4.30
C ARG A 66 3.17 11.21 4.72
N PHE A 67 3.74 10.50 5.71
CA PHE A 67 3.13 9.29 6.25
C PHE A 67 1.86 9.61 7.04
N SER A 68 1.88 10.65 7.87
CA SER A 68 0.69 11.05 8.63
C SER A 68 -0.42 11.60 7.72
N ASP A 69 -0.08 12.36 6.66
CA ASP A 69 -1.05 12.77 5.62
C ASP A 69 -1.66 11.56 4.90
N LEU A 70 -0.85 10.56 4.60
CA LEU A 70 -1.30 9.34 3.93
C LEU A 70 -2.24 8.51 4.83
N ALA A 71 -1.93 8.36 6.12
CA ALA A 71 -2.81 7.72 7.10
C ALA A 71 -4.15 8.45 7.21
N TYR A 72 -4.13 9.80 7.28
CA TYR A 72 -5.34 10.62 7.27
C TYR A 72 -6.17 10.43 5.99
N ARG A 73 -5.53 10.35 4.82
CA ARG A 73 -6.23 10.06 3.56
C ARG A 73 -6.86 8.66 3.54
N CYS A 74 -6.22 7.68 4.17
CA CYS A 74 -6.79 6.33 4.35
C CYS A 74 -8.05 6.38 5.20
N GLU A 75 -8.01 7.03 6.37
CA GLU A 75 -9.17 7.20 7.27
C GLU A 75 -10.34 7.88 6.53
N ARG A 76 -10.07 8.98 5.83
CA ARG A 76 -11.10 9.69 5.04
C ARG A 76 -11.73 8.83 3.95
N LEU A 77 -10.93 8.02 3.26
CA LEU A 77 -11.46 7.13 2.24
C LEU A 77 -12.29 6.00 2.88
N GLN A 78 -11.84 5.48 4.01
CA GLN A 78 -12.59 4.49 4.78
C GLN A 78 -13.98 5.03 5.17
N GLU A 79 -14.04 6.25 5.73
CA GLU A 79 -15.31 6.91 6.06
C GLU A 79 -16.22 7.07 4.83
N ALA A 80 -15.65 7.50 3.69
CA ALA A 80 -16.39 7.66 2.45
C ALA A 80 -16.93 6.31 1.90
N LEU A 81 -16.20 5.20 2.08
CA LEU A 81 -16.65 3.87 1.68
C LEU A 81 -17.76 3.33 2.59
N TYR A 82 -17.84 3.80 3.84
CA TYR A 82 -18.90 3.48 4.78
C TYR A 82 -20.13 4.39 4.64
N GLU A 83 -20.05 5.49 3.88
CA GLU A 83 -21.22 6.30 3.54
C GLU A 83 -22.30 5.43 2.87
N ASN A 84 -23.55 5.52 3.36
CA ASN A 84 -24.61 4.57 3.00
C ASN A 84 -24.80 4.41 1.48
N GLU A 85 -24.78 5.51 0.72
CA GLU A 85 -24.95 5.47 -0.74
C GLU A 85 -23.81 4.73 -1.45
N VAL A 86 -22.57 4.95 -1.02
CA VAL A 86 -21.38 4.28 -1.56
C VAL A 86 -21.38 2.81 -1.15
N ASN A 87 -21.59 2.55 0.14
CA ASN A 87 -21.63 1.21 0.72
C ASN A 87 -22.62 0.30 -0.01
N GLU A 88 -23.81 0.82 -0.34
CA GLU A 88 -24.86 0.07 -1.02
C GLU A 88 -24.61 -0.15 -2.53
N HIS A 89 -23.91 0.78 -3.20
CA HIS A 89 -23.85 0.81 -4.66
C HIS A 89 -22.47 0.53 -5.24
N PHE A 90 -21.40 0.56 -4.46
CA PHE A 90 -20.02 0.44 -4.96
C PHE A 90 -19.80 -0.84 -5.78
N ASP A 91 -20.05 -2.01 -5.19
CA ASP A 91 -19.84 -3.28 -5.87
C ASP A 91 -20.83 -3.46 -7.05
N ASP A 92 -22.09 -3.05 -6.86
CA ASP A 92 -23.11 -3.11 -7.91
C ASP A 92 -22.75 -2.22 -9.12
N PHE A 93 -22.17 -1.05 -8.87
CA PHE A 93 -21.72 -0.12 -9.91
C PHE A 93 -20.65 -0.76 -10.78
N PHE A 94 -19.56 -1.24 -10.17
CA PHE A 94 -18.45 -1.82 -10.90
C PHE A 94 -18.78 -3.18 -11.52
N VAL A 95 -19.54 -4.04 -10.84
CA VAL A 95 -20.03 -5.31 -11.42
C VAL A 95 -20.97 -5.03 -12.60
N GLY A 96 -21.87 -4.05 -12.48
CA GLY A 96 -22.78 -3.66 -13.55
C GLY A 96 -22.05 -3.12 -14.78
N LEU A 97 -21.05 -2.25 -14.56
CA LEU A 97 -20.31 -1.59 -15.63
C LEU A 97 -19.26 -2.51 -16.28
N LEU A 98 -18.46 -3.21 -15.48
CA LEU A 98 -17.24 -3.89 -15.92
C LEU A 98 -17.31 -5.42 -15.80
N GLY A 99 -18.34 -5.98 -15.18
CA GLY A 99 -18.42 -7.42 -14.84
C GLY A 99 -18.41 -8.40 -16.02
N ARG A 100 -18.43 -7.93 -17.28
CA ARG A 100 -18.19 -8.80 -18.46
C ARG A 100 -16.71 -8.98 -18.78
N GLY A 101 -15.86 -8.04 -18.39
CA GLY A 101 -14.43 -8.03 -18.68
C GLY A 101 -13.57 -8.58 -17.55
N TYR A 102 -14.14 -8.73 -16.36
CA TYR A 102 -13.39 -9.06 -15.15
C TYR A 102 -14.09 -10.14 -14.32
N GLU A 103 -13.30 -10.75 -13.44
CA GLU A 103 -13.79 -11.79 -12.53
C GLU A 103 -14.76 -11.22 -11.49
N ILE A 104 -15.92 -11.88 -11.35
CA ILE A 104 -16.94 -11.57 -10.37
C ILE A 104 -16.97 -12.69 -9.33
N VAL A 105 -16.94 -12.30 -8.06
CA VAL A 105 -17.18 -13.19 -6.92
C VAL A 105 -18.53 -12.86 -6.28
N GLY A 106 -19.11 -13.81 -5.56
CA GLY A 106 -20.39 -13.65 -4.89
C GLY A 106 -20.31 -13.96 -3.40
N TYR A 107 -20.98 -13.15 -2.60
CA TYR A 107 -20.95 -13.24 -1.14
C TYR A 107 -21.91 -14.31 -0.61
N ASP A 108 -21.41 -15.22 0.22
CA ASP A 108 -22.17 -16.24 0.92
C ASP A 108 -22.51 -15.78 2.34
N GLN A 109 -23.78 -15.47 2.58
CA GLN A 109 -24.25 -15.00 3.91
C GLN A 109 -24.10 -16.03 5.03
N PHE A 110 -23.95 -17.32 4.73
CA PHE A 110 -23.79 -18.35 5.76
C PHE A 110 -22.33 -18.54 6.16
N GLN A 111 -21.41 -18.39 5.21
CA GLN A 111 -19.97 -18.50 5.45
C GLN A 111 -19.31 -17.14 5.70
N GLU A 112 -20.05 -16.06 5.49
CA GLU A 112 -19.61 -14.66 5.62
C GLU A 112 -18.39 -14.33 4.75
N ASP A 113 -18.27 -15.01 3.61
CA ASP A 113 -17.12 -14.92 2.72
C ASP A 113 -17.55 -14.95 1.24
N TYR A 114 -16.65 -14.53 0.37
CA TYR A 114 -16.82 -14.48 -1.07
C TYR A 114 -16.32 -15.75 -1.76
N PHE A 115 -17.08 -16.20 -2.75
CA PHE A 115 -16.74 -17.37 -3.54
C PHE A 115 -16.78 -17.07 -5.03
N HIS A 116 -15.96 -17.80 -5.79
CA HIS A 116 -16.05 -17.81 -7.24
C HIS A 116 -17.46 -18.20 -7.69
N LEU A 117 -17.96 -17.47 -8.69
CA LEU A 117 -19.21 -17.74 -9.36
C LEU A 117 -18.94 -18.57 -10.61
N THR A 118 -19.88 -19.45 -10.96
CA THR A 118 -19.89 -20.05 -12.29
C THR A 118 -20.12 -18.99 -13.37
N MET A 119 -19.77 -19.28 -14.63
CA MET A 119 -20.01 -18.36 -15.75
C MET A 119 -21.48 -17.93 -15.84
N TYR A 120 -22.41 -18.85 -15.56
CA TYR A 120 -23.85 -18.56 -15.56
C TYR A 120 -24.25 -17.63 -14.40
N GLU A 121 -23.78 -17.89 -13.19
CA GLU A 121 -24.04 -17.03 -12.02
C GLU A 121 -23.42 -15.64 -12.19
N SER A 122 -22.24 -15.55 -12.79
CA SER A 122 -21.56 -14.29 -13.09
C SER A 122 -22.34 -13.44 -14.10
N GLN A 123 -22.89 -14.06 -15.15
CA GLN A 123 -23.81 -13.37 -16.08
C GLN A 123 -25.04 -12.84 -15.36
N PHE A 124 -25.65 -13.64 -14.49
CA PHE A 124 -26.83 -13.23 -13.74
C PHE A 124 -26.54 -12.12 -12.73
N ALA A 125 -25.38 -12.17 -12.05
CA ALA A 125 -24.88 -11.09 -11.20
C ALA A 125 -24.78 -9.77 -11.99
N ASN A 126 -24.11 -9.79 -13.15
CA ASN A 126 -23.98 -8.60 -14.01
C ASN A 126 -25.35 -8.03 -14.42
N GLU A 127 -26.30 -8.88 -14.81
CA GLU A 127 -27.65 -8.43 -15.18
C GLU A 127 -28.43 -7.85 -14.02
N ILE A 128 -28.32 -8.43 -12.82
CA ILE A 128 -28.98 -7.91 -11.61
C ILE A 128 -28.43 -6.54 -11.25
N CYS A 129 -27.11 -6.39 -11.19
CA CYS A 129 -26.47 -5.10 -10.89
C CYS A 129 -26.89 -4.05 -11.92
N LYS A 130 -26.86 -4.38 -13.21
CA LYS A 130 -27.37 -3.48 -14.27
C LYS A 130 -28.82 -3.08 -14.05
N LYS A 131 -29.70 -4.02 -13.69
CA LYS A 131 -31.11 -3.71 -13.41
C LYS A 131 -31.27 -2.77 -12.23
N ARG A 132 -30.47 -2.94 -11.16
CA ARG A 132 -30.45 -2.02 -10.01
C ARG A 132 -30.00 -0.63 -10.43
N LEU A 133 -28.91 -0.52 -11.17
CA LEU A 133 -28.42 0.77 -11.70
C LEU A 133 -29.43 1.43 -12.64
N MET A 134 -30.06 0.68 -13.54
CA MET A 134 -31.09 1.19 -14.46
C MET A 134 -32.39 1.59 -13.77
N SER A 135 -32.61 1.21 -12.51
CA SER A 135 -33.77 1.64 -11.73
C SER A 135 -33.62 3.02 -11.11
N MET A 136 -32.39 3.56 -11.08
CA MET A 136 -32.08 4.90 -10.58
C MET A 136 -32.45 5.97 -11.60
N THR A 137 -32.67 7.20 -11.13
CA THR A 137 -32.75 8.36 -12.03
C THR A 137 -31.39 8.68 -12.63
N LYS A 138 -31.35 9.42 -13.75
CA LYS A 138 -30.08 9.85 -14.35
C LYS A 138 -29.23 10.68 -13.38
N GLU A 139 -29.86 11.51 -12.58
CA GLU A 139 -29.20 12.34 -11.57
C GLU A 139 -28.56 11.47 -10.47
N GLN A 140 -29.32 10.51 -9.94
CA GLN A 140 -28.81 9.54 -8.96
C GLN A 140 -27.65 8.71 -9.52
N LEU A 141 -27.80 8.21 -10.75
CA LEU A 141 -26.76 7.41 -11.39
C LEU A 141 -25.45 8.21 -11.55
N ILE A 142 -25.53 9.49 -11.92
CA ILE A 142 -24.35 10.36 -12.03
C ILE A 142 -23.71 10.60 -10.66
N ALA A 143 -24.52 10.83 -9.62
CA ALA A 143 -24.02 11.03 -8.25
C ALA A 143 -23.29 9.77 -7.74
N VAL A 144 -23.94 8.60 -7.84
CA VAL A 144 -23.37 7.30 -7.47
C VAL A 144 -22.10 7.01 -8.26
N ALA A 145 -22.10 7.25 -9.58
CA ALA A 145 -20.91 7.06 -10.41
C ALA A 145 -19.76 7.97 -9.95
N GLY A 146 -20.05 9.23 -9.65
CA GLY A 146 -19.08 10.19 -9.13
C GLY A 146 -18.45 9.74 -7.82
N GLN A 147 -19.26 9.28 -6.86
CA GLN A 147 -18.77 8.75 -5.59
C GLN A 147 -17.95 7.46 -5.78
N CYS A 148 -18.47 6.47 -6.52
CA CYS A 148 -17.78 5.18 -6.69
C CYS A 148 -16.44 5.33 -7.43
N ILE A 149 -16.42 6.11 -8.53
CA ILE A 149 -15.19 6.39 -9.27
C ILE A 149 -14.25 7.25 -8.43
N GLY A 150 -14.78 8.25 -7.71
CA GLY A 150 -13.99 9.10 -6.81
C GLY A 150 -13.27 8.28 -5.74
N SER A 151 -13.99 7.41 -5.03
CA SER A 151 -13.40 6.51 -4.03
C SER A 151 -12.34 5.59 -4.65
N MET A 152 -12.58 5.05 -5.85
CA MET A 152 -11.61 4.21 -6.54
C MET A 152 -10.33 4.98 -6.95
N MET A 153 -10.48 6.22 -7.42
CA MET A 153 -9.35 7.07 -7.77
C MET A 153 -8.54 7.45 -6.52
N SER A 154 -9.22 7.81 -5.42
CA SER A 154 -8.57 8.07 -4.13
C SER A 154 -7.78 6.87 -3.63
N PHE A 155 -8.34 5.66 -3.78
CA PHE A 155 -7.65 4.42 -3.43
C PHE A 155 -6.34 4.24 -4.23
N TRP A 156 -6.40 4.40 -5.55
CA TRP A 156 -5.19 4.27 -6.38
C TRP A 156 -4.13 5.33 -6.06
N ASP A 157 -4.58 6.55 -5.77
CA ASP A 157 -3.70 7.65 -5.38
C ASP A 157 -3.00 7.38 -4.03
N ILE A 158 -3.73 6.83 -3.05
CA ILE A 158 -3.18 6.36 -1.77
C ILE A 158 -2.14 5.26 -2.00
N ARG A 159 -2.51 4.21 -2.76
CA ARG A 159 -1.61 3.08 -3.05
C ARG A 159 -0.32 3.55 -3.71
N HIS A 160 -0.44 4.39 -4.72
CA HIS A 160 0.72 4.96 -5.41
C HIS A 160 1.59 5.81 -4.49
N SER A 161 0.98 6.65 -3.63
CA SER A 161 1.71 7.47 -2.66
C SER A 161 2.47 6.59 -1.66
N TYR A 162 1.82 5.53 -1.16
CA TYR A 162 2.43 4.56 -0.24
C TYR A 162 3.63 3.86 -0.87
N ASP A 163 3.48 3.32 -2.08
CA ASP A 163 4.56 2.62 -2.79
C ASP A 163 5.77 3.54 -3.01
N CYS A 164 5.52 4.81 -3.38
CA CYS A 164 6.56 5.82 -3.53
C CYS A 164 7.29 6.10 -2.20
N LEU A 165 6.55 6.34 -1.11
CA LEU A 165 7.15 6.60 0.20
C LEU A 165 7.95 5.42 0.72
N LYS A 166 7.42 4.21 0.57
CA LYS A 166 8.08 2.96 0.98
C LYS A 166 9.36 2.74 0.18
N SER A 167 9.31 2.91 -1.14
CA SER A 167 10.50 2.82 -1.99
C SER A 167 11.58 3.82 -1.59
N THR A 168 11.20 5.07 -1.27
CA THR A 168 12.16 6.08 -0.80
C THR A 168 12.78 5.66 0.54
N LEU A 169 11.97 5.20 1.48
CA LEU A 169 12.46 4.74 2.79
C LEU A 169 13.43 3.55 2.65
N ASP A 170 13.13 2.61 1.75
CA ASP A 170 13.98 1.45 1.51
C ASP A 170 15.33 1.87 0.89
N ILE A 171 15.34 2.83 -0.04
CA ILE A 171 16.58 3.41 -0.60
C ILE A 171 17.44 4.03 0.51
N LEU A 172 16.84 4.86 1.37
CA LEU A 172 17.56 5.50 2.49
C LEU A 172 18.14 4.47 3.47
N ARG A 173 17.45 3.34 3.68
CA ARG A 173 17.95 2.24 4.52
C ARG A 173 19.09 1.48 3.87
N ASP A 174 19.01 1.22 2.57
CA ASP A 174 20.03 0.49 1.82
C ASP A 174 21.33 1.28 1.69
N GLU A 175 21.26 2.58 1.36
CA GLU A 175 22.44 3.47 1.31
C GLU A 175 23.18 3.47 2.65
N ARG A 176 22.43 3.54 3.75
CA ARG A 176 23.01 3.47 5.10
C ARG A 176 23.63 2.11 5.42
N ALA A 177 23.00 1.01 4.99
CA ALA A 177 23.55 -0.32 5.20
C ALA A 177 24.89 -0.49 4.46
N GLU A 178 25.01 0.09 3.26
CA GLU A 178 26.26 0.11 2.50
C GLU A 178 27.35 0.95 3.20
N VAL A 179 27.03 2.17 3.64
CA VAL A 179 27.97 3.02 4.38
C VAL A 179 28.45 2.35 5.67
N MET A 180 27.53 1.78 6.48
CA MET A 180 27.88 1.09 7.72
C MET A 180 28.77 -0.14 7.48
N LYS A 181 28.55 -0.87 6.39
CA LYS A 181 29.41 -1.98 5.97
C LYS A 181 30.81 -1.50 5.59
N ASN A 182 30.90 -0.39 4.86
CA ASN A 182 32.18 0.21 4.46
C ASN A 182 32.97 0.68 5.69
N VAL A 183 32.33 1.36 6.66
CA VAL A 183 32.99 1.80 7.91
C VAL A 183 33.49 0.61 8.73
N LYS A 184 32.68 -0.46 8.90
CA LYS A 184 33.14 -1.67 9.59
C LYS A 184 34.33 -2.32 8.89
N GLY A 185 34.29 -2.43 7.56
CA GLY A 185 35.40 -2.96 6.78
C GLY A 185 36.68 -2.13 6.91
N ILE A 186 36.56 -0.81 7.04
CA ILE A 186 37.70 0.08 7.31
C ILE A 186 38.29 -0.20 8.69
N SER A 187 37.45 -0.32 9.73
CA SER A 187 37.91 -0.62 11.09
C SER A 187 38.60 -1.98 11.17
N GLU A 188 38.02 -3.02 10.56
CA GLU A 188 38.61 -4.36 10.51
C GLU A 188 39.95 -4.37 9.76
N ALA A 189 40.02 -3.73 8.59
CA ALA A 189 41.27 -3.62 7.84
C ALA A 189 42.33 -2.78 8.57
N TYR A 190 41.92 -1.77 9.33
CA TYR A 190 42.81 -0.98 10.17
C TYR A 190 43.39 -1.82 11.32
N ASP A 191 42.56 -2.60 12.00
CA ASP A 191 42.99 -3.50 13.09
C ASP A 191 44.00 -4.55 12.57
N GLU A 192 43.76 -5.14 11.39
CA GLU A 192 44.69 -6.09 10.76
C GLU A 192 46.05 -5.45 10.39
N VAL A 193 46.04 -4.21 9.90
CA VAL A 193 47.26 -3.46 9.60
C VAL A 193 47.99 -3.08 10.89
N GLN A 194 47.27 -2.78 11.96
CA GLN A 194 47.85 -2.47 13.27
C GLN A 194 48.50 -3.71 13.92
N GLU A 195 47.86 -4.89 13.82
CA GLU A 195 48.42 -6.16 14.29
C GLU A 195 49.63 -6.62 13.46
N ASN A 196 49.60 -6.40 12.15
CA ASN A 196 50.70 -6.73 11.26
C ASN A 196 50.94 -5.63 10.19
N PRO A 197 51.84 -4.67 10.48
CA PRO A 197 52.14 -3.55 9.59
C PRO A 197 52.68 -3.93 8.21
N TYR A 198 53.09 -5.18 8.01
CA TYR A 198 53.64 -5.69 6.76
C TYR A 198 52.61 -6.43 5.90
N ASN A 199 51.35 -6.55 6.35
CA ASN A 199 50.28 -7.13 5.56
C ASN A 199 49.86 -6.20 4.42
N ARG A 200 50.45 -6.42 3.23
CA ARG A 200 50.17 -5.63 2.02
C ARG A 200 48.73 -5.74 1.52
N GLU A 201 48.07 -6.88 1.75
CA GLU A 201 46.69 -7.09 1.30
C GLU A 201 45.73 -6.26 2.15
N ALA A 202 45.86 -6.31 3.48
CA ALA A 202 45.09 -5.47 4.39
C ALA A 202 45.34 -3.97 4.16
N GLY A 203 46.60 -3.57 3.95
CA GLY A 203 46.94 -2.17 3.66
C GLY A 203 46.39 -1.64 2.33
N ASN A 204 46.29 -2.49 1.30
CA ASN A 204 45.65 -2.12 0.04
C ASN A 204 44.12 -2.10 0.15
N LEU A 205 43.53 -3.05 0.88
CA LEU A 205 42.10 -3.10 1.16
C LEU A 205 41.65 -1.85 1.91
N TYR A 206 42.36 -1.48 2.98
CA TYR A 206 42.10 -0.26 3.75
C TYR A 206 42.10 0.99 2.87
N ARG A 207 43.13 1.20 2.04
CA ARG A 207 43.18 2.34 1.10
C ARG A 207 42.04 2.32 0.09
N SER A 208 41.73 1.15 -0.48
CA SER A 208 40.64 1.02 -1.45
C SER A 208 39.26 1.29 -0.85
N LEU A 209 39.07 1.00 0.44
CA LEU A 209 37.83 1.29 1.17
C LEU A 209 37.75 2.77 1.53
N LEU A 210 38.86 3.42 1.88
CA LEU A 210 38.91 4.86 2.10
C LEU A 210 38.60 5.65 0.82
N GLU A 211 39.09 5.22 -0.33
CA GLU A 211 38.80 5.85 -1.63
C GLU A 211 37.34 5.68 -2.09
N ARG A 212 36.61 4.71 -1.50
CA ARG A 212 35.20 4.46 -1.80
C ARG A 212 34.24 5.21 -0.87
N LEU A 213 34.72 5.86 0.18
CA LEU A 213 33.88 6.68 1.03
C LEU A 213 33.45 7.94 0.26
N PRO A 214 32.15 8.31 0.29
CA PRO A 214 31.70 9.57 -0.27
C PRO A 214 32.38 10.75 0.45
N ASP A 215 32.63 11.85 -0.28
CA ASP A 215 33.31 13.05 0.25
C ASP A 215 32.65 13.60 1.53
N VAL A 216 31.33 13.39 1.69
CA VAL A 216 30.53 13.77 2.87
C VAL A 216 31.04 13.11 4.16
N ALA A 217 31.58 11.89 4.08
CA ALA A 217 32.10 11.16 5.24
C ALA A 217 33.39 11.76 5.84
N TRP A 218 34.03 12.71 5.16
CA TRP A 218 35.27 13.35 5.57
C TRP A 218 35.06 14.73 6.20
N VAL A 219 33.83 15.26 6.20
CA VAL A 219 33.50 16.60 6.71
C VAL A 219 32.78 16.46 8.06
N GLN A 220 33.53 16.14 9.11
CA GLN A 220 33.16 16.36 10.51
C GLN A 220 34.29 17.10 11.23
#